data_AF-A0A0A9G576-F1
#
_entry.id   AF-A0A0A9G576-F1
#
_cell.length_a   1.000
_cell.length_b   1.000
_cell.length_c   1.000
_cell.angle_alpha   90.00
_cell.angle_beta   90.00
_cell.angle_gamma   90.00
#
_symmetry.space_group_name_H-M   'P 1'
#
loop_
_entity.id
_entity.type
_entity.pdbx_description
1 polymer ?
#
loop_
_entity_poly.entity_id
_entity_poly.type
_entity_poly.pdbx_seq_one_letter_code
_entity_poly.pdbx_strand_id
1 'polypeptide(L)'
;MAPEDLRVYTQLSTANITQRMAVPYSGSFEVIRYRLKQIYESVEPSTEESDVPALIVHERVTVSLDSENHVTLQWSSDPVSDMVSDSVVAMILNIGRGGSKVVPVEEAVKMKEETERIAQKVVHALMVSLFGDVKFSEEGKFVISVDGDVALLDGRSGDVECENATFKEWITTAFHRIQGAVRSIPLSAC
;
A
#
# COMPACT_ATOMS: atom_id res chain seq x y z
N MET A 1 -31.03 27.84 4.77
CA MET A 1 -31.07 28.09 6.23
C MET A 1 -29.92 27.31 6.81
N ALA A 2 -28.98 27.98 7.47
CA ALA A 2 -27.92 27.28 8.18
C ALA A 2 -28.51 26.64 9.45
N PRO A 3 -27.91 25.56 10.01
CA PRO A 3 -28.42 24.89 11.22
C PRO A 3 -28.55 25.82 12.44
N GLU A 4 -27.76 26.89 12.46
CA GLU A 4 -27.78 27.97 13.44
C GLU A 4 -29.02 28.87 13.33
N ASP A 5 -29.60 29.01 12.13
CA ASP A 5 -30.81 29.81 11.90
C ASP A 5 -32.09 29.12 12.42
N LEU A 6 -32.05 27.81 12.67
CA LEU A 6 -33.24 27.03 13.04
C LEU A 6 -33.92 27.55 14.32
N ARG A 7 -33.15 28.02 15.30
CA ARG A 7 -33.68 28.54 16.57
C ARG A 7 -34.37 29.90 16.42
N VAL A 8 -34.04 30.65 15.37
CA VAL A 8 -34.61 31.97 15.07
C VAL A 8 -35.98 31.83 14.43
N TYR A 9 -36.18 30.78 13.62
CA TYR A 9 -37.39 30.60 12.80
C TYR A 9 -38.27 29.43 13.25
N THR A 10 -37.82 28.61 14.20
CA THR A 10 -38.55 27.43 14.71
C THR A 10 -38.24 27.21 16.21
N GLN A 11 -39.02 26.35 16.88
CA GLN A 11 -38.72 25.88 18.25
C GLN A 11 -37.74 24.69 18.28
N LEU A 12 -37.11 24.35 17.15
CA LEU A 12 -36.18 23.22 17.07
C LEU A 12 -34.79 23.63 17.53
N SER A 13 -34.10 22.70 18.19
CA SER A 13 -32.70 22.84 18.60
C SER A 13 -31.82 21.87 17.82
N THR A 14 -30.63 22.33 17.45
CA THR A 14 -29.56 21.50 16.90
C THR A 14 -28.87 20.71 18.02
N ALA A 15 -28.65 19.43 17.77
CA ALA A 15 -27.86 18.54 18.61
C ALA A 15 -26.65 18.06 17.81
N ASN A 16 -25.47 18.05 18.45
CA ASN A 16 -24.27 17.45 17.89
C ASN A 16 -24.13 16.05 18.47
N ILE A 17 -23.78 15.08 17.64
CA ILE A 17 -23.58 13.69 18.04
C ILE A 17 -22.08 13.44 18.05
N THR A 18 -21.50 13.13 19.20
CA THR A 18 -20.12 12.64 19.27
C THR A 18 -20.14 11.12 19.23
N GLN A 19 -19.30 10.54 18.39
CA GLN A 19 -19.12 9.10 18.26
C GLN A 19 -17.76 8.68 18.80
N ARG A 20 -17.71 7.48 19.37
CA ARG A 20 -16.50 6.85 19.87
C ARG A 20 -16.50 5.37 19.46
N MET A 21 -15.37 4.89 18.95
CA MET A 21 -15.24 3.51 18.49
C MET A 21 -13.87 2.94 18.86
N ALA A 22 -13.84 1.70 19.34
CA ALA A 22 -12.61 0.94 19.55
C ALA A 22 -12.34 0.01 18.36
N VAL A 23 -11.14 0.10 17.79
CA VAL A 23 -10.70 -0.72 16.67
C VAL A 23 -9.57 -1.65 17.14
N PRO A 24 -9.69 -2.98 16.98
CA PRO A 24 -8.65 -3.92 17.38
C PRO A 24 -7.31 -3.61 16.71
N TYR A 25 -6.28 -3.44 17.52
CA TYR A 25 -4.94 -3.11 17.08
C TYR A 25 -3.92 -3.40 18.19
N SER A 26 -2.90 -4.20 17.89
CA SER A 26 -1.84 -4.60 18.83
C SER A 26 -0.43 -4.19 18.37
N GLY A 27 -0.35 -3.31 17.37
CA GLY A 27 0.93 -2.82 16.84
C GLY A 27 1.41 -1.54 17.54
N SER A 28 2.54 -1.00 17.07
CA SER A 28 3.06 0.27 17.56
C SER A 28 2.22 1.45 17.06
N PHE A 29 1.89 2.41 17.94
CA PHE A 29 1.17 3.63 17.58
C PHE A 29 1.90 4.46 16.50
N GLU A 30 3.23 4.39 16.44
CA GLU A 30 4.00 5.07 15.39
C GLU A 30 3.72 4.52 13.99
N VAL A 31 3.31 3.25 13.85
CA VAL A 31 2.88 2.70 12.56
C VAL A 31 1.64 3.45 12.07
N ILE A 32 0.66 3.63 12.96
CA ILE A 32 -0.58 4.33 12.69
C ILE A 32 -0.26 5.78 12.31
N ARG A 33 0.56 6.45 13.12
CA ARG A 33 1.00 7.82 12.85
C ARG A 33 1.65 7.97 11.48
N TYR A 34 2.58 7.07 11.15
CA TYR A 34 3.26 7.06 9.85
C TYR A 34 2.28 6.87 8.69
N ARG A 35 1.37 5.89 8.79
CA ARG A 35 0.37 5.61 7.74
C ARG A 35 -0.62 6.76 7.56
N LEU A 36 -1.08 7.36 8.65
CA LEU A 36 -1.96 8.53 8.60
C LEU A 36 -1.29 9.69 7.85
N LYS A 37 -0.01 9.96 8.11
CA LYS A 37 0.76 11.00 7.40
C LYS A 37 1.00 10.74 5.92
N GLN A 38 0.77 9.51 5.44
CA GLN A 38 0.81 9.21 4.00
C GLN A 38 -0.53 9.48 3.31
N ILE A 39 -1.64 9.54 4.07
CA ILE A 39 -3.00 9.68 3.53
C ILE A 39 -3.51 11.11 3.73
N TYR A 40 -3.22 11.72 4.88
CA TYR A 40 -3.71 13.04 5.25
C TYR A 40 -2.56 14.02 5.38
N GLU A 41 -2.83 15.25 4.95
CA GLU A 41 -1.91 16.38 5.09
C GLU A 41 -1.77 16.84 6.55
N SER A 42 -2.88 16.83 7.31
CA SER A 42 -2.93 17.25 8.72
C SER A 42 -3.06 16.04 9.65
N VAL A 43 -1.98 15.75 10.38
CA VAL A 43 -1.90 14.71 11.42
C VAL A 43 -1.05 15.24 12.56
N GLU A 44 -1.71 15.88 13.52
CA GLU A 44 -1.07 16.58 14.62
C GLU A 44 -1.22 15.82 15.94
N PRO A 45 -0.25 15.91 16.87
CA PRO A 45 -0.44 15.38 18.22
C PRO A 45 -1.58 16.12 18.91
N SER A 46 -2.39 15.41 19.69
CA SER A 46 -3.43 16.07 20.50
C SER A 46 -2.78 16.97 21.55
N THR A 47 -3.27 18.20 21.67
CA THR A 47 -2.83 19.15 22.71
C THR A 47 -3.50 18.94 24.06
N GLU A 48 -4.42 17.98 24.18
CA GLU A 48 -5.02 17.63 25.47
C GLU A 48 -3.95 17.00 26.37
N GLU A 49 -3.84 17.49 27.62
CA GLU A 49 -2.98 16.94 28.66
C GLU A 49 -3.49 15.56 29.10
N SER A 50 -3.28 14.56 28.26
CA SER A 50 -3.57 13.16 28.54
C SER A 50 -2.27 12.38 28.52
N ASP A 51 -2.10 11.47 29.48
CA ASP A 51 -0.94 10.56 29.53
C ASP A 51 -0.91 9.57 28.35
N VAL A 52 -2.00 9.53 27.56
CA VAL A 52 -2.17 8.58 26.46
C VAL A 52 -1.74 9.21 25.12
N PRO A 53 -0.92 8.52 24.30
CA PRO A 53 -0.60 8.97 22.95
C PRO A 53 -1.85 9.17 22.10
N ALA A 54 -2.01 10.37 21.54
CA ALA A 54 -3.14 10.69 20.69
C ALA A 54 -2.78 11.64 19.54
N LEU A 55 -3.53 11.50 18.44
CA LEU A 55 -3.37 12.24 17.19
C LEU A 55 -4.71 12.81 16.76
N ILE A 56 -4.70 13.99 16.17
CA ILE A 56 -5.84 14.64 15.52
C ILE A 56 -5.61 14.54 14.01
N VAL A 57 -6.50 13.83 13.33
CA VAL A 57 -6.49 13.63 11.89
C VAL A 57 -7.47 14.59 11.25
N HIS A 58 -6.96 15.38 10.30
CA HIS A 58 -7.75 16.35 9.53
C HIS A 58 -8.60 17.27 10.43
N GLU A 59 -8.05 17.67 11.58
CA GLU A 59 -8.68 18.57 12.58
C GLU A 59 -10.04 18.09 13.13
N ARG A 60 -10.40 16.82 12.91
CA ARG A 60 -11.78 16.31 13.13
C ARG A 60 -11.85 15.00 13.90
N VAL A 61 -10.93 14.09 13.64
CA VAL A 61 -10.95 12.74 14.23
C VAL A 61 -9.76 12.58 15.17
N THR A 62 -10.06 12.34 16.45
CA THR A 62 -9.04 12.00 17.45
C THR A 62 -8.81 10.50 17.45
N VAL A 63 -7.55 10.08 17.40
CA VAL A 63 -7.10 8.69 17.44
C VAL A 63 -6.18 8.52 18.66
N SER A 64 -6.53 7.69 19.63
CA SER A 64 -5.76 7.48 20.87
C SER A 64 -5.48 6.00 21.16
N LEU A 65 -4.33 5.71 21.77
CA LEU A 65 -3.96 4.36 22.19
C LEU A 65 -4.28 4.13 23.68
N ASP A 66 -5.57 4.04 24.01
CA ASP A 66 -6.02 3.86 25.40
C ASP A 66 -5.78 2.43 25.93
N SER A 67 -5.40 1.49 25.06
CA SER A 67 -5.21 0.07 25.37
C SER A 67 -4.14 -0.58 24.50
N GLU A 68 -3.50 -1.63 25.01
CA GLU A 68 -2.52 -2.42 24.25
C GLU A 68 -3.13 -3.22 23.08
N ASN A 69 -4.44 -3.47 23.11
CA ASN A 69 -5.12 -4.34 22.14
C ASN A 69 -6.10 -3.61 21.21
N HIS A 70 -6.31 -2.32 21.40
CA HIS A 70 -7.17 -1.52 20.54
C HIS A 70 -6.79 -0.05 20.56
N VAL A 71 -7.17 0.64 19.49
CA VAL A 71 -7.07 2.09 19.34
C VAL A 71 -8.48 2.67 19.38
N THR A 72 -8.65 3.80 20.05
CA THR A 72 -9.93 4.51 20.15
C THR A 72 -9.95 5.64 19.14
N LEU A 73 -11.05 5.74 18.40
CA LEU A 73 -11.37 6.89 17.57
C LEU A 73 -12.52 7.68 18.22
N GLN A 74 -12.45 9.00 18.16
CA GLN A 74 -13.52 9.89 18.61
C GLN A 74 -13.69 11.05 17.63
N TRP A 75 -14.94 11.35 17.23
CA TRP A 75 -15.25 12.44 16.30
C TRP A 75 -16.68 12.98 16.51
N SER A 76 -16.95 14.18 16.00
CA SER A 76 -18.32 14.69 15.86
C SER A 76 -18.91 14.15 14.55
N SER A 77 -20.10 13.54 14.61
CA SER A 77 -20.76 12.96 13.46
C SER A 77 -21.27 14.05 12.53
N ASP A 78 -20.63 14.10 11.37
CA ASP A 78 -20.99 14.91 10.21
C ASP A 78 -20.42 14.22 8.96
N PRO A 79 -20.93 14.50 7.75
CA PRO A 79 -20.55 13.74 6.56
C PRO A 79 -19.05 13.68 6.28
N VAL A 80 -18.29 14.72 6.64
CA VAL A 80 -16.84 14.77 6.41
C VAL A 80 -16.11 13.99 7.48
N SER A 81 -16.45 14.24 8.76
CA SER A 81 -15.83 13.54 9.89
C SER A 81 -16.11 12.04 9.85
N ASP A 82 -17.32 11.63 9.41
CA ASP A 82 -17.68 10.23 9.24
C ASP A 82 -16.82 9.56 8.15
N MET A 83 -16.66 10.21 6.99
CA MET A 83 -15.78 9.72 5.91
C MET A 83 -14.31 9.60 6.36
N VAL A 84 -13.81 10.59 7.10
CA VAL A 84 -12.45 10.53 7.66
C VAL A 84 -12.35 9.37 8.65
N SER A 85 -13.31 9.22 9.56
CA SER A 85 -13.30 8.15 10.55
C SER A 85 -13.32 6.76 9.90
N ASP A 86 -14.18 6.52 8.90
CA ASP A 86 -14.28 5.25 8.17
C ASP A 86 -12.96 4.88 7.47
N SER A 87 -12.31 5.87 6.85
CA SER A 87 -11.04 5.67 6.16
C SER A 87 -9.87 5.42 7.12
N VAL A 88 -9.85 6.05 8.30
CA VAL A 88 -8.89 5.73 9.37
C VAL A 88 -9.08 4.30 9.86
N VAL A 89 -10.33 3.86 10.05
CA VAL A 89 -10.67 2.51 10.51
C VAL A 89 -10.23 1.47 9.50
N ALA A 90 -10.56 1.69 8.23
CA ALA A 90 -10.13 0.82 7.15
C ALA A 90 -8.60 0.70 7.09
N MET A 91 -7.88 1.81 7.29
CA MET A 91 -6.43 1.83 7.34
C MET A 91 -5.89 1.01 8.51
N ILE A 92 -6.41 1.18 9.74
CA ILE A 92 -5.98 0.41 10.92
C ILE A 92 -6.21 -1.10 10.71
N LEU A 93 -7.39 -1.48 10.23
CA LEU A 93 -7.72 -2.88 9.94
C LEU A 93 -6.82 -3.46 8.84
N ASN A 94 -6.38 -2.63 7.88
CA ASN A 94 -5.47 -3.06 6.82
C ASN A 94 -4.03 -3.29 7.33
N ILE A 95 -3.57 -2.53 8.33
CA ILE A 95 -2.25 -2.76 8.97
C ILE A 95 -2.18 -4.18 9.54
N GLY A 96 -3.27 -4.70 10.12
CA GLY A 96 -3.33 -6.04 10.71
C GLY A 96 -3.36 -7.19 9.69
N ARG A 97 -3.76 -6.93 8.44
CA ARG A 97 -3.93 -7.98 7.40
C ARG A 97 -2.66 -8.28 6.61
N GLY A 98 -1.76 -7.31 6.47
CA GLY A 98 -0.43 -7.51 5.90
C GLY A 98 0.62 -7.15 6.93
N GLY A 99 1.18 -8.15 7.63
CA GLY A 99 2.09 -7.97 8.76
C GLY A 99 3.01 -6.76 8.63
N SER A 100 2.63 -5.65 9.27
CA SER A 100 3.32 -4.38 9.13
C SER A 100 4.51 -4.35 10.08
N LYS A 101 5.68 -4.75 9.58
CA LYS A 101 6.94 -4.26 10.16
C LYS A 101 7.06 -2.79 9.76
N VAL A 102 7.21 -1.90 10.74
CA VAL A 102 7.67 -0.53 10.47
C VAL A 102 9.13 -0.67 10.11
N VAL A 103 9.45 -0.35 8.86
CA VAL A 103 10.77 -0.60 8.31
C VAL A 103 11.35 0.78 7.97
N PRO A 104 12.40 1.26 8.67
CA PRO A 104 13.03 2.56 8.39
C PRO A 104 13.44 2.71 6.92
N VAL A 105 13.60 3.94 6.45
CA VAL A 105 13.87 4.29 5.03
C VAL A 105 15.01 3.49 4.40
N GLU A 106 16.05 3.16 5.15
CA GLU A 106 17.16 2.31 4.69
C GLU A 106 16.76 0.85 4.46
N GLU A 107 15.86 0.32 5.28
CA GLU A 107 15.34 -1.02 5.11
C GLU A 107 14.18 -1.06 4.08
N ALA A 108 13.50 0.05 3.78
CA ALA A 108 12.58 0.15 2.65
C ALA A 108 13.30 0.03 1.29
N VAL A 109 14.55 0.52 1.22
CA VAL A 109 15.44 0.27 0.07
C VAL A 109 15.83 -1.21 0.01
N LYS A 110 16.19 -1.83 1.14
CA LYS A 110 16.46 -3.29 1.19
C LYS A 110 15.23 -4.13 0.86
N MET A 111 14.04 -3.70 1.27
CA MET A 111 12.78 -4.39 1.00
C MET A 111 12.38 -4.21 -0.47
N LYS A 112 12.63 -3.05 -1.09
CA LYS A 112 12.52 -2.86 -2.54
C LYS A 112 13.46 -3.80 -3.29
N GLU A 113 14.73 -3.85 -2.90
CA GLU A 113 15.70 -4.79 -3.48
C GLU A 113 15.26 -6.25 -3.28
N GLU A 114 14.73 -6.61 -2.11
CA GLU A 114 14.25 -7.95 -1.83
C GLU A 114 13.02 -8.30 -2.68
N THR A 115 12.04 -7.40 -2.81
CA THR A 115 10.89 -7.58 -3.71
C THR A 115 11.32 -7.67 -5.16
N GLU A 116 12.33 -6.92 -5.58
CA GLU A 116 12.86 -6.99 -6.95
C GLU A 116 13.60 -8.31 -7.19
N ARG A 117 14.34 -8.83 -6.20
CA ARG A 117 14.94 -10.17 -6.26
C ARG A 117 13.88 -11.27 -6.29
N ILE A 118 12.80 -11.14 -5.51
CA ILE A 118 11.68 -12.09 -5.53
C ILE A 118 10.98 -12.05 -6.89
N ALA A 119 10.70 -10.85 -7.42
CA ALA A 119 10.13 -10.66 -8.74
C ALA A 119 11.00 -11.30 -9.83
N GLN A 120 12.32 -11.10 -9.80
CA GLN A 120 13.27 -11.72 -10.73
C GLN A 120 13.24 -13.26 -10.65
N LYS A 121 13.16 -13.84 -9.44
CA LYS A 121 13.02 -15.30 -9.26
C LYS A 121 11.72 -15.84 -9.83
N VAL A 122 10.61 -15.12 -9.65
CA VAL A 122 9.31 -15.50 -10.21
C VAL A 122 9.33 -15.42 -11.74
N VAL A 123 9.88 -14.35 -12.30
CA VAL A 123 10.08 -14.19 -13.76
C VAL A 123 10.89 -15.37 -14.30
N HIS A 124 12.02 -15.68 -13.68
CA HIS A 124 12.86 -16.82 -14.08
C HIS A 124 12.09 -18.15 -14.03
N ALA A 125 11.37 -18.43 -12.95
CA ALA A 125 10.60 -19.67 -12.80
C ALA A 125 9.51 -19.80 -13.88
N LEU A 126 8.83 -18.70 -14.23
CA LEU A 126 7.82 -18.69 -15.29
C LEU A 126 8.44 -18.87 -16.68
N MET A 127 9.61 -18.28 -16.93
CA MET A 127 10.33 -18.50 -18.19
C MET A 127 10.80 -19.95 -18.33
N VAL A 128 11.36 -20.55 -17.26
CA VAL A 128 11.68 -21.99 -17.21
C VAL A 128 10.42 -22.84 -17.44
N SER A 129 9.27 -22.44 -16.87
CA SER A 129 8.02 -23.18 -17.08
C SER A 129 7.51 -23.11 -18.53
N LEU A 130 7.76 -22.03 -19.26
CA LEU A 130 7.29 -21.85 -20.63
C LEU A 130 8.26 -22.46 -21.66
N PHE A 131 9.57 -22.31 -21.43
CA PHE A 131 10.60 -22.62 -22.42
C PHE A 131 11.54 -23.76 -22.00
N GLY A 132 11.41 -24.28 -20.78
CA GLY A 132 12.22 -25.39 -20.29
C GLY A 132 13.64 -24.94 -19.90
N ASP A 133 14.58 -24.97 -20.86
CA ASP A 133 15.99 -24.66 -20.59
C ASP A 133 16.25 -23.15 -20.66
N VAL A 134 16.19 -22.51 -19.49
CA VAL A 134 16.50 -21.09 -19.30
C VAL A 134 17.61 -20.94 -18.26
N LYS A 135 18.72 -20.33 -18.67
CA LYS A 135 19.89 -20.06 -17.81
C LYS A 135 19.97 -18.58 -17.50
N PHE A 136 20.18 -18.26 -16.23
CA PHE A 136 20.40 -16.89 -15.78
C PHE A 136 21.89 -16.55 -15.79
N SER A 137 22.27 -15.51 -16.52
CA SER A 137 23.63 -14.94 -16.50
C SER A 137 23.72 -13.85 -15.43
N GLU A 138 24.88 -13.74 -14.76
CA GLU A 138 25.15 -12.75 -13.70
C GLU A 138 24.96 -11.29 -14.18
N GLU A 139 24.98 -11.05 -15.49
CA GLU A 139 24.70 -9.74 -16.10
C GLU A 139 23.20 -9.38 -16.17
N GLY A 140 22.30 -10.21 -15.65
CA GLY A 140 20.84 -9.98 -15.71
C GLY A 140 20.22 -10.37 -17.05
N LYS A 141 20.90 -11.23 -17.82
CA LYS A 141 20.42 -11.77 -19.11
C LYS A 141 19.96 -13.22 -18.95
N PHE A 142 18.91 -13.59 -19.66
CA PHE A 142 18.41 -14.96 -19.75
C PHE A 142 18.87 -15.58 -21.07
N VAL A 143 19.46 -16.77 -21.01
CA VAL A 143 19.80 -17.59 -22.17
C VAL A 143 18.74 -18.67 -22.28
N ILE A 144 17.92 -18.63 -23.32
CA ILE A 144 16.80 -19.55 -23.54
C ILE A 144 17.18 -20.46 -24.71
N SER A 145 17.07 -21.78 -24.51
CA SER A 145 17.38 -22.78 -25.54
C SER A 145 16.19 -23.71 -25.77
N VAL A 146 15.63 -23.71 -26.97
CA VAL A 146 14.50 -24.58 -27.36
C VAL A 146 14.78 -25.18 -28.72
N ASP A 147 14.74 -26.52 -28.82
CA ASP A 147 14.85 -27.26 -30.09
C ASP A 147 16.06 -26.89 -30.98
N GLY A 148 17.15 -26.41 -30.37
CA GLY A 148 18.38 -25.99 -31.07
C GLY A 148 18.48 -24.49 -31.35
N ASP A 149 17.39 -23.73 -31.19
CA ASP A 149 17.38 -22.28 -31.25
C ASP A 149 17.79 -21.68 -29.90
N VAL A 150 18.70 -20.71 -29.93
CA VAL A 150 19.18 -20.00 -28.73
C VAL A 150 18.80 -18.53 -28.83
N ALA A 151 18.24 -18.00 -27.74
CA ALA A 151 17.86 -16.60 -27.61
C ALA A 151 18.48 -15.99 -26.35
N LEU A 152 18.97 -14.75 -26.48
CA LEU A 152 19.47 -13.94 -25.38
C LEU A 152 18.45 -12.86 -25.07
N LEU A 153 17.87 -12.91 -23.88
CA LEU A 153 16.89 -11.94 -23.39
C LEU A 153 17.52 -11.06 -22.31
N ASP A 154 17.44 -9.74 -22.48
CA ASP A 154 17.81 -8.79 -21.43
C ASP A 154 16.66 -8.65 -20.42
N GLY A 155 16.92 -9.02 -19.16
CA GLY A 155 15.90 -9.02 -18.10
C GLY A 155 15.42 -7.63 -17.67
N ARG A 156 16.13 -6.56 -18.04
CA ARG A 156 15.78 -5.17 -17.73
C ARG A 156 15.04 -4.50 -18.88
N SER A 157 15.60 -4.58 -20.10
CA SER A 157 15.02 -3.91 -21.27
C SER A 157 13.93 -4.74 -21.95
N GLY A 158 13.95 -6.06 -21.79
CA GLY A 158 13.09 -6.99 -22.52
C GLY A 158 13.51 -7.21 -23.97
N ASP A 159 14.68 -6.73 -24.37
CA ASP A 159 15.20 -6.96 -25.71
C ASP A 159 15.67 -8.41 -25.89
N VAL A 160 15.39 -8.97 -27.06
CA VAL A 160 15.66 -10.38 -27.38
C VAL A 160 16.51 -10.47 -28.63
N GLU A 161 17.70 -11.04 -28.51
CA GLU A 161 18.58 -11.38 -29.62
C GLU A 161 18.41 -12.86 -29.95
N CYS A 162 17.94 -13.16 -31.16
CA CYS A 162 17.79 -14.52 -31.66
C CYS A 162 17.81 -14.50 -33.20
N GLU A 163 18.38 -15.53 -33.83
CA GLU A 163 18.39 -15.70 -35.28
C GLU A 163 17.00 -16.03 -35.83
N ASN A 164 16.17 -16.71 -35.04
CA ASN A 164 14.81 -17.08 -35.41
C ASN A 164 13.81 -15.97 -35.02
N ALA A 165 13.24 -15.30 -36.03
CA ALA A 165 12.30 -14.20 -35.84
C ALA A 165 11.00 -14.60 -35.12
N THR A 166 10.47 -15.80 -35.38
CA THR A 166 9.22 -16.25 -34.74
C THR A 166 9.45 -16.60 -33.27
N PHE A 167 10.60 -17.22 -32.98
CA PHE A 167 11.01 -17.53 -31.62
C PHE A 167 11.29 -16.25 -30.81
N LYS A 168 11.94 -15.25 -31.43
CA LYS A 168 12.13 -13.92 -30.86
C LYS A 168 10.81 -13.27 -30.44
N GLU A 169 9.83 -13.16 -31.36
CA GLU A 169 8.53 -12.54 -31.07
C GLU A 169 7.78 -13.26 -29.95
N TRP A 170 7.87 -14.58 -29.90
CA TRP A 170 7.22 -15.38 -28.87
C TRP A 170 7.81 -15.12 -27.48
N ILE A 171 9.14 -15.10 -27.36
CA ILE A 171 9.84 -14.76 -26.11
C ILE A 171 9.50 -13.34 -25.67
N THR A 172 9.57 -12.35 -26.57
CA THR A 172 9.24 -10.96 -26.26
C THR A 172 7.80 -10.83 -25.73
N THR A 173 6.84 -11.49 -26.38
CA THR A 173 5.43 -11.46 -25.97
C THR A 173 5.23 -12.12 -24.60
N ALA A 174 5.82 -13.29 -24.38
CA ALA A 174 5.74 -14.00 -23.12
C ALA A 174 6.36 -13.19 -21.97
N PHE A 175 7.54 -12.60 -22.21
CA PHE A 175 8.24 -11.80 -21.23
C PHE A 175 7.46 -10.54 -20.82
N HIS A 176 6.88 -9.81 -21.78
CA HIS A 176 6.05 -8.65 -21.46
C HIS A 176 4.81 -9.01 -20.63
N ARG A 177 4.18 -10.15 -20.93
CA ARG A 177 3.02 -10.64 -20.15
C ARG A 177 3.42 -11.00 -18.73
N ILE A 178 4.54 -11.70 -18.57
CA ILE A 178 5.08 -12.07 -17.26
C ILE A 178 5.45 -10.81 -16.46
N GLN A 179 6.19 -9.88 -17.07
CA GLN A 179 6.57 -8.63 -16.40
C GLN A 179 5.34 -7.80 -15.99
N GLY A 180 4.32 -7.71 -16.85
CA GLY A 180 3.07 -7.02 -16.52
C GLY A 180 2.29 -7.65 -15.38
N ALA A 181 2.40 -8.97 -15.19
CA ALA A 181 1.75 -9.70 -14.10
C ALA A 181 2.57 -9.68 -12.79
N VAL A 182 3.90 -9.66 -12.88
CA VAL A 182 4.80 -9.74 -11.72
C VAL A 182 5.12 -8.36 -11.13
N ARG A 183 5.18 -7.31 -11.96
CA ARG A 183 5.35 -5.95 -11.44
C ARG A 183 4.09 -5.54 -10.70
N SER A 184 4.27 -4.95 -9.52
CA SER A 184 3.16 -4.33 -8.80
C SER A 184 2.50 -3.28 -9.70
N ILE A 185 1.16 -3.24 -9.68
CA ILE A 185 0.42 -2.15 -10.32
C ILE A 185 0.94 -0.85 -9.71
N PRO A 186 1.56 0.05 -10.49
CA PRO A 186 1.98 1.33 -9.95
C PRO A 186 0.73 2.05 -9.45
N LEU A 187 0.65 2.31 -8.14
CA LEU A 187 -0.40 3.13 -7.52
C LEU A 187 -0.19 4.62 -7.82
N SER A 188 0.17 4.96 -9.06
CA SER A 188 0.44 6.32 -9.48
C SER A 188 -0.11 6.53 -10.87
N ALA A 189 -1.41 6.86 -10.92
CA ALA A 189 -2.04 7.76 -11.88
C ALA A 189 -3.56 7.77 -11.64
N CYS A 190 -4.00 8.63 -10.73
CA CYS A 190 -5.24 9.40 -10.80
C CYS A 190 -5.05 10.67 -9.98
#